data_AF-A0A396GUS9-F1
#
_entry.id   AF-A0A396GUS9-F1
#
_cell.length_a   1.000
_cell.length_b   1.000
_cell.length_c   1.000
_cell.angle_alpha   90.00
_cell.angle_beta   90.00
_cell.angle_gamma   90.00
#
_symmetry.space_group_name_H-M   'P 1'
#
loop_
_entity.id
_entity.type
_entity.pdbx_description
1 polymer ?
#
loop_
_entity_poly.entity_id
_entity_poly.type
_entity_poly.pdbx_seq_one_letter_code
_entity_poly.pdbx_strand_id
1 'polypeptide(L)'
;MTIFFAFATTFKVDSLFQYLNFFLSIARAKFEEININLFNECLETVENCLIDAKMDISFIHYVVLVGGSSRIPKVQLLQEFFKLI
;
A
#
# COMPACT_ATOMS: atom_id res chain seq x y z
N MET A 1 -0.01 7.04 8.95
CA MET A 1 -1.44 6.96 9.29
C MET A 1 -2.31 7.96 8.53
N THR A 2 -1.95 9.25 8.47
CA THR A 2 -2.83 10.30 7.90
C THR A 2 -3.09 10.15 6.39
N ILE A 3 -2.06 9.84 5.61
CA ILE A 3 -2.17 9.79 4.14
C ILE A 3 -3.06 8.65 3.62
N PHE A 4 -3.28 7.62 4.45
CA PHE A 4 -4.12 6.47 4.12
C PHE A 4 -5.61 6.85 4.05
N PHE A 5 -6.04 7.83 4.86
CA PHE A 5 -7.44 8.24 5.00
C PHE A 5 -7.73 9.61 4.37
N ALA A 6 -6.74 10.49 4.22
CA ALA A 6 -6.88 11.81 3.58
C ALA A 6 -6.38 11.84 2.13
N PHE A 7 -6.94 12.73 1.29
CA PHE A 7 -6.50 12.92 -0.11
C PHE A 7 -5.11 13.56 -0.22
N ALA A 8 -4.74 14.36 0.77
CA ALA A 8 -3.41 14.95 0.90
C ALA A 8 -3.07 15.09 2.39
N THR A 9 -1.78 15.18 2.69
CA THR A 9 -1.29 15.49 4.04
C THR A 9 -0.09 16.41 3.95
N THR A 10 0.05 17.30 4.93
CA THR A 10 1.23 18.14 5.07
C THR A 10 2.18 17.50 6.07
N PHE A 11 3.40 17.19 5.62
CA PHE A 11 4.52 16.88 6.48
C PHE A 11 5.15 18.18 6.97
N LYS A 12 5.22 18.34 8.28
CA LYS A 12 5.89 19.45 8.94
C LYS A 12 7.04 18.90 9.78
N VAL A 13 8.23 19.43 9.59
CA VAL A 13 9.39 19.16 10.45
C VAL A 13 9.96 20.50 10.89
N ASP A 14 9.93 20.74 12.20
CA ASP A 14 10.45 21.97 12.79
C ASP A 14 11.97 21.90 12.94
N SER A 15 12.66 23.01 12.64
CA SER A 15 14.12 23.15 12.75
C SER A 15 14.96 22.06 12.06
N LEU A 16 14.57 21.66 10.84
CA LEU A 16 15.22 20.59 10.09
C LEU A 16 16.69 20.90 9.76
N PHE A 17 16.98 22.15 9.38
CA PHE A 17 18.35 22.60 9.08
C PHE A 17 18.51 24.07 9.42
N GLN A 18 19.53 24.43 10.21
CA GLN A 18 19.81 25.81 10.63
C GLN A 18 18.57 26.57 11.16
N TYR A 19 17.74 25.90 11.96
CA TYR A 19 16.48 26.45 12.50
C TYR A 19 15.39 26.77 11.45
N LEU A 20 15.54 26.30 10.21
CA LEU A 20 14.50 26.40 9.19
C LEU A 20 13.46 25.30 9.37
N ASN A 21 12.19 25.68 9.28
CA ASN A 21 11.07 24.75 9.29
C ASN A 21 10.81 24.23 7.88
N PHE A 22 10.60 22.93 7.76
CA PHE A 22 10.28 22.27 6.51
C PHE A 22 8.79 21.92 6.46
N PHE A 23 8.14 22.27 5.36
CA PHE A 23 6.75 21.94 5.08
C PHE A 23 6.65 21.35 3.68
N LEU A 24 6.05 20.16 3.57
CA LEU A 24 5.78 19.52 2.30
C LEU A 24 4.36 18.98 2.30
N SER A 25 3.54 19.39 1.34
CA SER A 25 2.25 18.76 1.09
C SER A 25 2.42 17.64 0.08
N ILE A 26 1.92 16.45 0.40
CA ILE A 26 1.90 15.30 -0.50
C ILE A 26 0.45 14.84 -0.70
N ALA A 27 0.09 14.60 -1.96
CA ALA A 27 -1.17 13.96 -2.30
C ALA A 27 -1.06 12.43 -2.15
N ARG A 28 -2.17 11.76 -1.83
CA ARG A 28 -2.25 10.30 -1.78
C ARG A 28 -1.80 9.68 -3.09
N ALA A 29 -2.22 10.24 -4.23
CA ALA A 29 -1.81 9.74 -5.54
C ALA A 29 -0.29 9.72 -5.72
N LYS A 30 0.41 10.76 -5.24
CA LYS A 30 1.88 10.80 -5.31
C LYS A 30 2.54 9.78 -4.38
N PHE A 31 1.97 9.58 -3.19
CA PHE A 31 2.42 8.51 -2.29
C PHE A 31 2.24 7.13 -2.92
N GLU A 32 1.09 6.86 -3.53
CA GLU A 32 0.81 5.59 -4.21
C GLU A 32 1.74 5.38 -5.41
N GLU A 33 2.01 6.42 -6.19
CA GLU A 33 2.97 6.41 -7.30
C GLU A 33 4.37 6.02 -6.85
N ILE A 34 4.88 6.63 -5.76
CA ILE A 34 6.24 6.36 -5.25
C ILE A 34 6.36 4.93 -4.71
N ASN A 35 5.26 4.35 -4.21
CA ASN A 35 5.26 3.00 -3.63
C ASN A 35 4.80 1.91 -4.60
N ILE A 36 4.62 2.22 -5.89
CA ILE A 36 4.03 1.26 -6.85
C ILE A 36 4.84 -0.04 -6.96
N ASN A 37 6.17 0.06 -6.94
CA ASN A 37 7.05 -1.11 -7.02
C ASN A 37 6.87 -2.03 -5.80
N LEU A 38 6.76 -1.45 -4.60
CA LEU A 38 6.53 -2.23 -3.38
C LEU A 38 5.18 -2.96 -3.42
N PHE A 39 4.15 -2.34 -3.99
CA PHE A 39 2.85 -3.01 -4.16
C PHE A 39 2.93 -4.18 -5.15
N ASN A 40 3.71 -4.05 -6.22
CA ASN A 40 3.93 -5.12 -7.18
C ASN A 40 4.74 -6.28 -6.58
N GLU A 41 5.80 -5.99 -5.81
CA GLU A 41 6.57 -7.01 -5.07
C GLU A 41 5.69 -7.80 -4.08
N CYS A 42 4.72 -7.13 -3.45
CA CYS A 42 3.74 -7.80 -2.60
C CYS A 42 2.87 -8.80 -3.39
N LEU A 43 2.45 -8.45 -4.61
CA LEU A 43 1.68 -9.34 -5.47
C LEU A 43 2.50 -10.56 -5.90
N GLU A 44 3.73 -10.33 -6.38
CA GLU A 44 4.65 -11.40 -6.78
C GLU A 44 4.91 -12.37 -5.62
N THR A 45 5.06 -11.84 -4.39
CA THR A 45 5.21 -12.67 -3.21
C THR A 45 4.00 -13.58 -2.98
N VAL A 46 2.78 -13.07 -3.17
CA VAL A 46 1.58 -13.89 -3.00
C VAL A 46 1.44 -14.92 -4.12
N GLU A 47 1.73 -14.56 -5.37
CA GLU A 47 1.75 -15.50 -6.51
C GLU A 47 2.72 -16.66 -6.25
N ASN A 48 3.93 -16.36 -5.81
CA ASN A 48 4.92 -17.38 -5.43
C ASN A 48 4.42 -18.27 -4.28
N CYS A 49 3.75 -17.71 -3.27
CA CYS A 49 3.16 -18.50 -2.19
C CYS A 49 2.08 -19.47 -2.70
N LEU A 50 1.28 -19.08 -3.69
CA LEU A 50 0.26 -19.95 -4.30
C LEU A 50 0.90 -21.07 -5.12
N ILE A 51 1.97 -20.76 -5.87
CA ILE A 51 2.76 -21.75 -6.61
C ILE A 51 3.35 -22.79 -5.66
N ASP A 52 3.97 -22.34 -4.56
CA ASP A 52 4.55 -23.22 -3.54
C ASP A 52 3.48 -24.10 -2.87
N ALA A 53 2.29 -23.54 -2.64
CA ALA A 53 1.14 -24.28 -2.12
C ALA A 53 0.48 -25.20 -3.16
N LYS A 54 0.87 -25.11 -4.45
CA LYS A 54 0.24 -25.79 -5.58
C LYS A 54 -1.27 -25.52 -5.65
N MET A 55 -1.67 -24.30 -5.33
CA MET A 55 -3.06 -23.87 -5.31
C MET A 55 -3.32 -22.88 -6.44
N ASP A 56 -4.42 -23.10 -7.16
CA ASP A 56 -4.96 -22.12 -8.09
C ASP A 56 -5.74 -21.04 -7.31
N ILE A 57 -5.67 -19.79 -7.81
CA ILE A 57 -6.32 -18.64 -7.18
C ILE A 57 -7.85 -18.81 -7.11
N SER A 58 -8.45 -19.56 -8.04
CA SER A 58 -9.88 -19.86 -8.07
C SER A 58 -10.39 -20.67 -6.87
N PHE A 59 -9.49 -21.36 -6.14
CA PHE A 59 -9.86 -22.08 -4.91
C PHE A 59 -9.86 -21.18 -3.66
N ILE A 60 -9.47 -19.91 -3.79
CA ILE A 60 -9.48 -18.95 -2.68
C ILE A 60 -10.89 -18.39 -2.50
N HIS A 61 -11.53 -18.77 -1.39
CA HIS A 61 -12.90 -18.34 -1.09
C HIS A 61 -12.94 -16.96 -0.42
N TYR A 62 -11.95 -16.68 0.45
CA TYR A 62 -11.89 -15.46 1.24
C TYR A 62 -10.44 -15.00 1.42
N VAL A 63 -10.22 -13.69 1.28
CA VAL A 63 -8.94 -13.03 1.55
C VAL A 63 -9.10 -12.14 2.76
N VAL A 64 -8.33 -12.41 3.82
CA VAL A 64 -8.31 -11.59 5.04
C VAL A 64 -7.02 -10.79 5.08
N LEU A 65 -7.13 -9.46 5.04
CA LEU A 65 -5.96 -8.58 5.20
C LEU A 65 -5.73 -8.25 6.67
N VAL A 66 -4.54 -8.57 7.18
CA VAL A 66 -4.15 -8.36 8.58
C VAL A 66 -3.01 -7.35 8.65
N GLY A 67 -3.00 -6.49 9.68
CA GLY A 67 -1.96 -5.51 9.94
C GLY A 67 -2.42 -4.05 9.76
N GLY A 68 -1.58 -3.10 10.15
CA GLY A 68 -1.92 -1.67 10.04
C GLY A 68 -1.93 -1.15 8.59
N SER A 69 -1.01 -1.65 7.77
CA SER A 69 -0.82 -1.23 6.38
C SER A 69 -1.91 -1.72 5.43
N SER A 70 -2.71 -2.71 5.81
CA SER A 70 -3.89 -3.15 5.04
C SER A 70 -4.99 -2.10 4.94
N ARG A 71 -4.90 -1.01 5.72
CA ARG A 71 -5.79 0.14 5.66
C ARG A 71 -5.47 1.09 4.51
N ILE A 72 -4.37 0.85 3.78
CA ILE A 72 -4.01 1.61 2.58
C ILE A 72 -5.00 1.25 1.46
N PRO A 73 -5.73 2.21 0.88
CA PRO A 73 -6.73 1.92 -0.16
C PRO A 73 -6.15 1.14 -1.34
N LYS A 74 -4.93 1.48 -1.80
CA LYS A 74 -4.25 0.76 -2.88
C LYS A 74 -3.96 -0.71 -2.57
N VAL A 75 -3.67 -1.04 -1.30
CA VAL A 75 -3.46 -2.43 -0.83
C VAL A 75 -4.78 -3.19 -0.77
N GLN A 76 -5.89 -2.50 -0.45
CA GLN A 76 -7.22 -3.11 -0.46
C GLN A 76 -7.67 -3.49 -1.86
N LEU A 77 -7.27 -2.72 -2.88
CA LEU A 77 -7.52 -3.08 -4.28
C LEU A 77 -6.84 -4.41 -4.67
N LEU A 78 -5.79 -4.84 -3.97
CA LEU A 78 -5.21 -6.18 -4.15
C LEU A 78 -6.22 -7.29 -3.85
N GLN A 79 -7.19 -7.07 -2.94
CA GLN A 79 -8.28 -8.03 -2.73
C GLN A 79 -9.15 -8.21 -3.98
N GLU A 80 -9.28 -7.19 -4.82
CA GLU A 80 -10.02 -7.31 -6.08
C GLU A 80 -9.23 -8.09 -7.12
N PHE A 81 -7.89 -8.02 -7.12
CA PHE A 81 -7.06 -8.88 -7.97
C PHE A 81 -7.28 -10.36 -7.69
N PHE A 82 -7.49 -10.77 -6.44
CA PHE A 82 -7.86 -12.15 -6.08
C PHE A 82 -9.28 -12.56 -6.48
N LYS A 83 -10.14 -11.62 -6.91
CA LYS A 83 -11.52 -11.89 -7.34
C LYS A 83 -11.73 -11.82 -8.86
N LEU A 84 -10.78 -11.21 -9.59
CA LEU A 84 -10.88 -10.95 -11.03
C LEU A 84 -10.15 -11.99 -11.90
N ILE A 85 -9.41 -12.91 -11.27
CA ILE A 85 -8.74 -14.06 -11.90
C ILE A 85 -9.44 -15.32 -11.38
#